data_AF-A0A923Y0Z6-F1
#
_entry.id   AF-A0A923Y0Z6-F1
#
_cell.length_a   1.000
_cell.length_b   1.000
_cell.length_c   1.000
_cell.angle_alpha   90.00
_cell.angle_beta   90.00
_cell.angle_gamma   90.00
#
_symmetry.space_group_name_H-M   'P 1'
#
loop_
_entity.id
_entity.type
_entity.pdbx_description
1 polymer ?
#
loop_
_entity_poly.entity_id
_entity_poly.type
_entity_poly.pdbx_seq_one_letter_code
_entity_poly.pdbx_strand_id
1 'polypeptide(L)'
;MSDRSVPPMKLSGLEPVSIASESLFVNIGERTNVTGSKAFARMILNDQFEQALAVARQQVENGAQVIDINMDEAMLDSKASMVRFLSLIAGEPDIARVPIMVDSSKWEVIEAGLRCIQGKGIVNSISM
;
A
#
# COMPACT_ATOMS: atom_id res chain seq x y z
N MET A 1 -22.56 -29.22 11.95
CA MET A 1 -21.76 -27.98 12.02
C MET A 1 -22.22 -27.12 10.87
N SER A 2 -22.77 -25.93 11.12
CA SER A 2 -23.28 -25.09 10.03
C SER A 2 -22.12 -24.73 9.12
N ASP A 3 -22.27 -25.00 7.83
CA ASP A 3 -21.41 -24.55 6.75
C ASP A 3 -21.43 -23.01 6.70
N ARG A 4 -20.67 -22.37 7.58
CA ARG A 4 -20.50 -20.91 7.56
C ARG A 4 -19.40 -20.62 6.55
N SER A 5 -19.79 -20.42 5.30
CA SER A 5 -18.89 -19.86 4.29
C SER A 5 -18.38 -18.51 4.81
N VAL A 6 -17.06 -18.38 4.97
CA VAL A 6 -16.44 -17.10 5.32
C VAL A 6 -16.72 -16.14 4.16
N PRO A 7 -17.38 -15.00 4.39
CA PRO A 7 -17.62 -14.06 3.31
C PRO A 7 -16.28 -13.56 2.75
N PRO A 8 -16.18 -13.32 1.44
CA PRO A 8 -14.93 -12.91 0.83
C PRO A 8 -14.46 -11.57 1.39
N MET A 9 -13.16 -11.45 1.61
CA MET A 9 -12.53 -10.17 1.91
C MET A 9 -12.66 -9.28 0.67
N LYS A 10 -13.40 -8.18 0.84
CA LYS A 10 -13.55 -7.15 -0.19
C LYS A 10 -12.52 -6.05 0.05
N LEU A 11 -11.76 -5.73 -0.98
CA LEU A 11 -10.81 -4.61 -1.05
C LEU A 11 -11.07 -3.84 -2.35
N SER A 12 -10.50 -2.65 -2.47
CA SER A 12 -10.47 -1.94 -3.75
C SER A 12 -9.34 -0.93 -3.83
N GLY A 13 -8.81 -0.76 -5.03
CA GLY A 13 -8.23 0.51 -5.49
C GLY A 13 -9.31 1.25 -6.28
N LEU A 14 -9.01 1.60 -7.53
CA LEU A 14 -10.02 1.96 -8.54
C LEU A 14 -10.81 0.74 -9.01
N GLU A 15 -10.21 -0.45 -8.96
CA GLU A 15 -10.85 -1.72 -9.33
C GLU A 15 -11.15 -2.55 -8.07
N PRO A 16 -12.27 -3.30 -8.05
CA PRO A 16 -12.61 -4.16 -6.92
C PRO A 16 -11.74 -5.42 -6.88
N VAL A 17 -11.28 -5.79 -5.68
CA VAL A 17 -10.57 -7.05 -5.43
C VAL A 17 -11.36 -7.87 -4.41
N SER A 18 -11.70 -9.11 -4.77
CA SER A 18 -12.41 -10.05 -3.91
C SER A 18 -11.54 -11.26 -3.64
N ILE A 19 -11.21 -11.49 -2.38
CA ILE A 19 -10.41 -12.63 -1.93
C ILE A 19 -11.37 -13.60 -1.23
N ALA A 20 -11.62 -14.73 -1.87
CA ALA A 20 -12.55 -15.78 -1.43
C ALA A 20 -11.78 -17.08 -1.16
N SER A 21 -12.49 -18.11 -0.66
CA SER A 21 -11.93 -19.44 -0.39
C SER A 21 -11.23 -20.10 -1.57
N GLU A 22 -11.71 -19.82 -2.77
CA GLU A 22 -11.25 -20.36 -4.05
C GLU A 22 -10.16 -19.48 -4.72
N SER A 23 -9.83 -18.34 -4.11
CA SER A 23 -8.77 -17.48 -4.61
C SER A 23 -7.40 -18.15 -4.43
N LEU A 24 -6.51 -17.94 -5.41
CA LEU A 24 -5.10 -18.31 -5.27
C LEU A 24 -4.39 -17.37 -4.28
N PHE A 25 -3.10 -17.63 -4.06
CA PHE A 25 -2.25 -16.76 -3.24
C PHE A 25 -2.30 -15.30 -3.72
N VAL A 26 -2.43 -14.38 -2.76
CA VAL A 26 -2.49 -12.94 -3.03
C VAL A 26 -1.11 -12.33 -2.80
N ASN A 27 -0.51 -11.82 -3.86
CA ASN A 27 0.80 -11.19 -3.79
C ASN A 27 0.68 -9.73 -3.35
N ILE A 28 1.39 -9.36 -2.28
CA ILE A 28 1.53 -7.99 -1.80
C ILE A 28 2.92 -7.49 -2.19
N GLY A 29 2.99 -6.37 -2.94
CA GLY A 29 4.26 -5.77 -3.35
C GLY A 29 4.92 -5.00 -2.21
N GLU A 30 6.09 -5.45 -1.75
CA GLU A 30 6.82 -4.94 -0.57
C GLU A 30 7.89 -3.86 -0.85
N ARG A 31 8.21 -3.57 -2.11
CA ARG A 31 9.41 -2.76 -2.48
C ARG A 31 9.27 -1.27 -2.19
N THR A 32 8.05 -0.82 -1.95
CA THR A 32 7.65 0.56 -1.59
C THR A 32 7.74 0.79 -0.09
N ASN A 33 8.84 0.33 0.51
CA ASN A 33 9.08 0.34 1.94
C ASN A 33 10.41 1.03 2.24
N VAL A 34 10.36 2.18 2.91
CA VAL A 34 11.57 2.96 3.23
C VAL A 34 12.52 2.17 4.15
N THR A 35 11.99 1.50 5.17
CA THR A 35 12.81 0.69 6.10
C THR A 35 13.41 -0.55 5.39
N GLY A 36 12.64 -1.20 4.51
CA GLY A 36 13.00 -2.48 3.88
C GLY A 36 13.78 -2.37 2.57
N SER A 37 13.75 -1.22 1.88
CA SER A 37 14.34 -1.05 0.54
C SER A 37 15.28 0.15 0.48
N LYS A 38 16.59 -0.11 0.46
CA LYS A 38 17.64 0.94 0.34
C LYS A 38 17.47 1.82 -0.90
N ALA A 39 17.00 1.23 -2.00
CA ALA A 39 16.76 1.97 -3.24
C ALA A 39 15.58 2.92 -3.09
N PHE A 40 14.46 2.44 -2.53
CA PHE A 40 13.27 3.25 -2.29
C PHE A 40 13.54 4.34 -1.25
N ALA A 41 14.21 4.01 -0.15
CA ALA A 41 14.64 4.98 0.87
C ALA A 41 15.44 6.13 0.26
N ARG A 42 16.40 5.82 -0.61
CA ARG A 42 17.18 6.85 -1.32
C ARG A 42 16.28 7.72 -2.19
N MET A 43 15.32 7.14 -2.90
CA MET A 43 14.41 7.93 -3.74
C MET A 43 13.57 8.89 -2.89
N ILE A 44 12.98 8.42 -1.79
CA ILE A 44 12.15 9.25 -0.90
C ILE A 44 12.98 10.35 -0.22
N LEU A 45 14.16 10.02 0.31
CA LEU A 45 15.05 10.98 0.98
C LEU A 45 15.59 12.08 0.04
N ASN A 46 15.64 11.81 -1.27
CA ASN A 46 16.09 12.77 -2.28
C ASN A 46 14.93 13.38 -3.08
N ASP A 47 13.69 13.28 -2.59
CA ASP A 47 12.48 13.78 -3.26
C ASP A 47 12.26 13.25 -4.71
N GLN A 48 12.81 12.07 -5.03
CA GLN A 48 12.73 11.45 -6.36
C GLN A 48 11.42 10.65 -6.55
N PHE A 49 10.28 11.32 -6.38
CA PHE A 49 8.97 10.66 -6.34
C PHE A 49 8.57 9.98 -7.65
N GLU A 50 8.99 10.50 -8.82
CA GLU A 50 8.75 9.85 -10.11
C GLU A 50 9.36 8.45 -10.18
N GLN A 51 10.58 8.30 -9.65
CA GLN A 51 11.26 7.01 -9.60
C GLN A 51 10.60 6.09 -8.57
N ALA A 52 10.16 6.64 -7.44
CA ALA A 52 9.41 5.90 -6.43
C ALA A 52 8.06 5.37 -6.96
N LEU A 53 7.33 6.17 -7.76
CA LEU A 53 6.11 5.74 -8.45
C LEU A 53 6.40 4.63 -9.46
N ALA A 54 7.52 4.70 -10.17
CA ALA A 54 7.94 3.63 -11.08
C ALA A 54 8.17 2.29 -10.35
N VAL A 55 8.71 2.31 -9.12
CA VAL A 55 8.83 1.10 -8.28
C VAL A 55 7.45 0.52 -7.97
N ALA A 56 6.48 1.35 -7.57
CA ALA A 56 5.12 0.91 -7.30
C ALA A 56 4.45 0.32 -8.55
N ARG A 57 4.52 1.03 -9.69
CA ARG A 57 3.98 0.60 -10.99
C ARG A 57 4.55 -0.75 -11.42
N GLN A 58 5.87 -0.91 -11.34
CA GLN A 58 6.55 -2.14 -11.74
C GLN A 58 6.10 -3.35 -10.90
N GLN A 59 5.75 -3.16 -9.62
CA GLN A 59 5.20 -4.23 -8.81
C GLN A 59 3.81 -4.66 -9.29
N VAL A 60 2.93 -3.71 -9.61
CA VAL A 60 1.60 -4.00 -10.15
C VAL A 60 1.70 -4.70 -11.52
N GLU A 61 2.57 -4.21 -12.41
CA GLU A 61 2.82 -4.82 -13.72
C GLU A 61 3.36 -6.25 -13.61
N ASN A 62 4.14 -6.54 -12.56
CA ASN A 62 4.68 -7.87 -12.29
C ASN A 62 3.75 -8.76 -11.45
N GLY A 63 2.47 -8.38 -11.30
CA GLY A 63 1.44 -9.24 -10.72
C GLY A 63 1.17 -9.03 -9.23
N ALA A 64 1.68 -7.97 -8.60
CA ALA A 64 1.22 -7.59 -7.28
C ALA A 64 -0.28 -7.20 -7.32
N GLN A 65 -1.07 -7.84 -6.46
CA GLN A 65 -2.52 -7.62 -6.36
C GLN A 65 -2.87 -6.56 -5.30
N VAL A 66 -1.91 -6.23 -4.44
CA VAL A 66 -1.94 -5.19 -3.42
C VAL A 66 -0.54 -4.59 -3.36
N ILE A 67 -0.42 -3.29 -3.07
CA ILE A 67 0.88 -2.65 -2.83
C ILE A 67 0.99 -2.21 -1.37
N ASP A 68 2.07 -2.60 -0.71
CA ASP A 68 2.43 -2.18 0.64
C ASP A 68 3.21 -0.86 0.60
N ILE A 69 2.79 0.13 1.39
CA ILE A 69 3.41 1.46 1.43
C ILE A 69 3.87 1.73 2.85
N ASN A 70 5.19 1.82 3.04
CA ASN A 70 5.81 2.15 4.32
C ASN A 70 6.72 3.37 4.18
N MET A 71 6.47 4.39 5.00
CA MET A 71 7.19 5.67 5.06
C MET A 71 7.84 5.92 6.43
N ASP A 72 7.99 4.87 7.24
CA ASP A 72 8.66 4.96 8.53
C ASP A 72 10.18 5.04 8.33
N GLU A 73 10.77 6.12 8.84
CA GLU A 73 12.21 6.35 8.90
C GLU A 73 12.48 7.48 9.89
N ALA A 74 13.61 7.43 10.59
CA ALA A 74 13.94 8.41 11.64
C ALA A 74 14.17 9.83 11.09
N MET A 75 14.64 9.92 9.85
CA MET A 75 14.97 11.20 9.18
C MET A 75 13.80 11.81 8.40
N LEU A 76 12.65 11.13 8.32
CA LEU A 76 11.49 11.59 7.56
C LEU A 76 10.35 12.05 8.48
N ASP A 77 9.61 13.05 8.02
CA ASP A 77 8.22 13.20 8.46
C ASP A 77 7.40 12.08 7.80
N SER A 78 7.27 10.96 8.50
CA SER A 78 6.56 9.76 8.01
C SER A 78 5.12 10.06 7.61
N LYS A 79 4.44 10.92 8.37
CA LYS A 79 3.04 11.26 8.11
C LYS A 79 2.92 12.11 6.84
N ALA A 80 3.72 13.16 6.71
CA ALA A 80 3.71 13.99 5.51
C ALA A 80 4.15 13.20 4.26
N SER A 81 5.15 12.34 4.40
CA SER A 81 5.64 11.47 3.32
C SER A 81 4.58 10.47 2.86
N MET A 82 3.87 9.84 3.80
CA MET A 82 2.73 8.96 3.52
C MET A 82 1.63 9.68 2.74
N VAL A 83 1.19 10.84 3.25
CA VAL A 83 0.14 11.66 2.59
C VAL A 83 0.58 12.07 1.18
N ARG A 84 1.81 12.57 1.03
CA ARG A 84 2.34 12.99 -0.27
C ARG A 84 2.39 11.84 -1.26
N PHE A 85 2.96 10.70 -0.87
CA PHE A 85 3.13 9.58 -1.79
C PHE A 85 1.80 8.94 -2.19
N LEU A 86 0.86 8.76 -1.25
CA LEU A 86 -0.47 8.24 -1.58
C LEU A 86 -1.26 9.20 -2.47
N SER A 87 -1.11 10.52 -2.28
CA SER A 87 -1.72 11.51 -3.18
C SER A 87 -1.17 11.42 -4.60
N LEU A 88 0.14 11.15 -4.75
CA LEU A 88 0.76 10.92 -6.07
C LEU A 88 0.29 9.61 -6.70
N ILE A 89 0.23 8.51 -5.92
CA ILE A 89 -0.31 7.23 -6.39
C ILE A 89 -1.74 7.40 -6.92
N ALA A 90 -2.57 8.20 -6.26
CA ALA A 90 -3.94 8.46 -6.71
C ALA A 90 -4.02 9.13 -8.10
N GLY A 91 -2.97 9.83 -8.52
CA GLY A 91 -2.84 10.41 -9.86
C GLY A 91 -2.37 9.43 -10.94
N GLU A 92 -1.97 8.20 -10.56
CA GLU A 92 -1.41 7.18 -11.45
C GLU A 92 -2.36 5.97 -11.55
N PRO A 93 -3.27 5.92 -12.55
CA PRO A 93 -4.32 4.90 -12.62
C PRO A 93 -3.80 3.46 -12.62
N ASP A 94 -2.65 3.22 -13.25
CA ASP A 94 -2.03 1.88 -13.33
C ASP A 94 -1.62 1.35 -11.95
N ILE A 95 -1.32 2.25 -11.01
CA ILE A 95 -0.98 1.93 -9.61
C ILE A 95 -2.26 1.93 -8.77
N ALA A 96 -3.07 2.99 -8.89
CA ALA A 96 -4.27 3.20 -8.09
C ALA A 96 -5.35 2.14 -8.32
N ARG A 97 -5.30 1.36 -9.40
CA ARG A 97 -6.27 0.29 -9.66
C ARG A 97 -6.26 -0.82 -8.60
N VAL A 98 -5.11 -1.12 -7.98
CA VAL A 98 -5.03 -2.14 -6.92
C VAL A 98 -5.18 -1.55 -5.51
N PRO A 99 -5.64 -2.33 -4.51
CA PRO A 99 -5.70 -1.88 -3.13
C PRO A 99 -4.32 -1.53 -2.56
N ILE A 100 -4.32 -0.62 -1.58
CA ILE A 100 -3.12 -0.22 -0.83
C ILE A 100 -3.16 -0.85 0.56
N MET A 101 -2.03 -1.43 0.97
CA MET A 101 -1.73 -1.76 2.35
C MET A 101 -0.93 -0.59 2.95
N VAL A 102 -1.53 0.10 3.92
CA VAL A 102 -0.91 1.23 4.62
C VAL A 102 -0.08 0.65 5.76
N ASP A 103 1.24 0.71 5.63
CA ASP A 103 2.19 0.14 6.58
C ASP A 103 2.90 1.21 7.41
N SER A 104 2.71 1.15 8.73
CA SER A 104 3.44 1.97 9.69
C SER A 104 3.29 1.41 11.11
N SER A 105 4.31 1.67 11.92
CA SER A 105 4.29 1.47 13.38
C SER A 105 3.57 2.60 14.13
N LYS A 106 3.21 3.69 13.45
CA LYS A 106 2.63 4.91 14.03
C LYS A 106 1.17 5.06 13.62
N TRP A 107 0.25 5.08 14.59
CA TRP A 107 -1.19 5.18 14.34
C TRP A 107 -1.56 6.42 13.52
N GLU A 108 -0.95 7.57 13.83
CA GLU A 108 -1.22 8.83 13.15
C GLU A 108 -0.81 8.82 11.66
N VAL A 109 0.14 7.96 11.28
CA VAL A 109 0.55 7.75 9.88
C VAL A 109 -0.45 6.83 9.19
N ILE A 110 -0.88 5.75 9.84
CA ILE A 110 -1.95 4.86 9.35
C ILE A 110 -3.22 5.68 9.08
N GLU A 111 -3.68 6.45 10.06
CA GLU A 111 -4.91 7.23 9.94
C GLU A 111 -4.81 8.27 8.81
N ALA A 112 -3.66 8.94 8.69
CA ALA A 112 -3.43 9.89 7.59
C ALA A 112 -3.43 9.20 6.23
N GLY A 113 -2.83 8.02 6.12
CA GLY A 113 -2.82 7.24 4.89
C GLY A 113 -4.21 6.76 4.48
N LEU A 114 -5.00 6.27 5.44
CA LEU A 114 -6.38 5.84 5.22
C LEU A 114 -7.28 6.98 4.71
N ARG A 115 -7.04 8.23 5.16
CA ARG A 115 -7.77 9.41 4.67
C ARG A 115 -7.41 9.77 3.21
N CYS A 116 -6.27 9.29 2.70
CA CYS A 116 -5.80 9.61 1.35
C CYS A 116 -6.22 8.57 0.29
N ILE A 117 -6.50 7.33 0.71
CA ILE A 117 -6.91 6.28 -0.23
C ILE A 117 -8.41 6.35 -0.51
N GLN A 118 -8.78 6.23 -1.79
CA GLN A 118 -10.19 6.22 -2.21
C GLN A 118 -10.86 4.87 -1.97
N GLY A 119 -10.14 3.79 -2.28
CA GLY A 119 -10.64 2.42 -2.19
C GLY A 119 -10.46 1.82 -0.79
N LYS A 120 -11.02 0.62 -0.58
CA LYS A 120 -10.87 -0.10 0.68
C LYS A 120 -9.49 -0.77 0.73
N GLY A 121 -8.58 -0.18 1.49
CA GLY A 121 -7.23 -0.68 1.74
C GLY A 121 -7.11 -1.66 2.92
N ILE A 122 -5.86 -1.95 3.29
CA ILE A 122 -5.48 -2.80 4.43
C ILE A 122 -4.65 -1.96 5.41
N VAL A 123 -4.86 -2.16 6.70
CA VAL A 123 -4.00 -1.60 7.76
C VAL A 123 -2.93 -2.61 8.13
N ASN A 124 -1.67 -2.20 8.09
CA ASN A 124 -0.51 -2.98 8.53
C ASN A 124 0.31 -2.13 9.53
N SER A 125 0.36 -2.42 10.82
CA SER A 125 -0.51 -3.32 11.57
C SER A 125 -0.87 -2.70 12.91
N ILE A 126 -1.71 -3.41 13.68
CA ILE A 126 -2.00 -3.09 15.08
C ILE A 126 -1.67 -4.30 15.94
N SER A 127 -1.29 -4.07 17.18
CA SER A 127 -1.04 -5.12 18.18
C SER A 127 -1.55 -4.71 19.56
N MET A 128 -1.61 -5.65 20.49
CA MET A 128 -1.91 -5.43 21.91
C MET A 128 -0.66 -5.05 22.71
#